data_AF-A0A2G9TLG9-F1
#
_entry.id   AF-A0A2G9TLG9-F1
#
_cell.length_a   1.000
_cell.length_b   1.000
_cell.length_c   1.000
_cell.angle_alpha   90.00
_cell.angle_beta   90.00
_cell.angle_gamma   90.00
#
_symmetry.space_group_name_H-M   'P 1'
#
loop_
_entity.id
_entity.type
_entity.pdbx_description
1 polymer ?
#
loop_
_entity_poly.entity_id
_entity_poly.type
_entity_poly.pdbx_seq_one_letter_code
_entity_poly.pdbx_strand_id
1 'polypeptide(L)'
;MFYYGPDGYMGKHRKLMPTALERCIWGNGDGSTMPVFDTPLGKIGGAICWENYMPMYRVTLYNKGVELYLACTVDDRDTWLSTMRTIALEGRCFVISSAQFMTSSAYPEGHPMRVKHGDDKVRTTDDSK
;
A
#
# COMPACT_ATOMS: atom_id res chain seq x y z
N MET A 1 2.96 6.64 4.13
CA MET A 1 4.13 6.39 3.26
C MET A 1 5.09 7.57 3.36
N PHE A 2 6.38 7.31 3.55
CA PHE A 2 7.42 8.34 3.61
C PHE A 2 8.37 8.18 2.43
N TYR A 3 8.85 9.30 1.89
CA TYR A 3 9.76 9.34 0.75
C TYR A 3 11.09 9.96 1.19
N TYR A 4 12.18 9.29 0.86
CA TYR A 4 13.55 9.73 1.12
C TYR A 4 14.36 9.63 -0.16
N GLY A 5 15.11 10.69 -0.45
CA GLY A 5 16.06 10.76 -1.56
C GLY A 5 17.50 10.85 -1.02
N PRO A 6 18.49 11.00 -1.92
CA PRO A 6 19.89 11.15 -1.54
C PRO A 6 20.17 12.28 -0.53
N ASP A 7 19.41 13.38 -0.62
CA ASP A 7 19.53 14.54 0.27
C ASP A 7 18.65 14.45 1.53
N GLY A 8 17.98 13.32 1.74
CA GLY A 8 17.15 13.06 2.91
C GLY A 8 15.64 13.12 2.63
N TYR A 9 14.87 13.65 3.59
CA TYR A 9 13.41 13.59 3.58
C TYR A 9 12.80 14.44 2.46
N MET A 10 11.94 13.84 1.63
CA MET A 10 11.28 14.52 0.51
C MET A 10 9.81 14.83 0.80
N GLY A 11 9.14 13.97 1.57
CA GLY A 11 7.73 14.15 1.88
C GLY A 11 7.02 12.88 2.34
N LYS A 12 5.70 12.97 2.44
CA LYS A 12 4.85 11.86 2.89
C LYS A 12 3.51 11.83 2.18
N HIS A 13 2.92 10.65 2.17
CA HIS A 13 1.53 10.42 1.82
C HIS A 13 0.78 9.77 2.99
N ARG A 14 -0.36 10.35 3.39
CA ARG A 14 -1.29 9.79 4.38
C ARG A 14 -2.47 9.17 3.65
N LYS A 15 -2.79 7.92 3.98
CA LYS A 15 -3.93 7.17 3.41
C LYS A 15 -5.21 8.01 3.57
N LEU A 16 -5.90 8.30 2.48
CA LEU A 16 -7.10 9.14 2.46
C LEU A 16 -8.20 8.58 3.37
N MET A 17 -8.44 7.27 3.26
CA MET A 17 -9.49 6.60 4.01
C MET A 17 -8.98 5.25 4.54
N PRO A 18 -8.83 5.09 5.87
CA PRO A 18 -8.61 3.79 6.48
C PRO A 18 -9.77 2.82 6.17
N THR A 19 -9.43 1.54 6.03
CA THR A 19 -10.32 0.46 5.61
C THR A 19 -10.91 -0.26 6.82
N ALA A 20 -12.23 -0.39 6.91
CA ALA A 20 -12.91 -1.18 7.94
C ALA A 20 -12.41 -0.87 9.38
N LEU A 21 -11.92 -1.87 10.11
CA LEU A 21 -11.46 -1.75 11.51
C LEU A 21 -10.27 -0.80 11.69
N GLU A 22 -9.52 -0.54 10.63
CA GLU A 22 -8.45 0.47 10.65
C GLU A 22 -8.96 1.85 11.10
N ARG A 23 -10.24 2.16 10.83
CA ARG A 23 -10.88 3.44 11.23
C ARG A 23 -11.01 3.63 12.73
N CYS A 24 -10.90 2.55 13.51
CA CYS A 24 -10.94 2.63 14.97
C CYS A 24 -9.63 3.19 15.55
N ILE A 25 -8.53 3.17 14.79
CA ILE A 25 -7.20 3.52 15.29
C ILE A 25 -6.44 4.53 14.42
N TRP A 26 -6.78 4.67 13.15
CA TRP A 26 -6.13 5.60 12.23
C TRP A 26 -7.08 6.70 11.78
N GLY A 27 -6.56 7.92 11.68
CA GLY A 27 -7.26 9.07 11.13
C GLY A 27 -7.10 9.18 9.61
N ASN A 28 -8.03 9.89 8.97
CA ASN A 28 -8.03 10.13 7.54
C ASN A 28 -6.87 11.06 7.11
N GLY A 29 -6.36 10.81 5.91
CA GLY A 29 -5.57 11.76 5.15
C GLY A 29 -6.46 12.71 4.35
N ASP A 30 -5.83 13.63 3.64
CA ASP A 30 -6.47 14.52 2.67
C ASP A 30 -5.64 14.58 1.38
N GLY A 31 -6.16 15.29 0.38
CA GLY A 31 -5.51 15.42 -0.93
C GLY A 31 -4.19 16.21 -0.92
N SER A 32 -3.84 16.92 0.16
CA SER A 32 -2.59 17.68 0.26
C SER A 32 -1.36 16.79 0.29
N THR A 33 -1.54 15.52 0.67
CA THR A 33 -0.45 14.54 0.80
C THR A 33 -0.43 13.52 -0.33
N MET A 34 -0.77 13.90 -1.57
CA MET A 34 -0.71 13.02 -2.74
C MET A 34 0.42 13.43 -3.72
N PRO A 35 1.70 13.39 -3.31
CA PRO A 35 2.80 13.85 -4.16
C PRO A 35 3.14 12.86 -5.28
N VAL A 36 3.70 13.41 -6.36
CA VAL A 36 4.55 12.67 -7.30
C VAL A 36 5.86 13.44 -7.34
N PHE A 37 6.95 12.79 -6.96
CA PHE A 37 8.28 13.40 -6.89
C PHE A 37 9.03 13.20 -8.19
N ASP A 38 9.61 14.27 -8.71
CA ASP A 38 10.54 14.19 -9.83
C ASP A 38 11.92 13.75 -9.31
N THR A 39 12.48 12.70 -9.89
CA THR A 39 13.75 12.11 -9.46
C THR A 39 14.58 11.70 -10.67
N PRO A 40 15.91 11.51 -10.52
CA PRO A 40 16.75 10.99 -11.61
C PRO A 40 16.33 9.62 -12.15
N LEU A 41 15.49 8.86 -11.42
CA LEU A 41 14.95 7.56 -11.85
C LEU A 41 13.58 7.68 -12.55
N GLY A 42 13.03 8.90 -12.64
CA GLY A 42 11.68 9.17 -13.11
C GLY A 42 10.75 9.67 -12.00
N LYS A 43 9.48 9.89 -12.35
CA LYS A 43 8.44 10.44 -11.49
C LYS A 43 7.82 9.38 -10.59
N ILE A 44 8.03 9.50 -9.28
CA ILE A 44 7.65 8.50 -8.28
C ILE A 44 6.44 8.97 -7.47
N GLY A 45 5.37 8.17 -7.48
CA GLY A 45 4.17 8.38 -6.67
C GLY A 45 3.69 7.06 -6.09
N GLY A 46 2.73 7.08 -5.16
CA GLY A 46 2.22 5.83 -4.60
C GLY A 46 0.87 5.92 -3.93
N ALA A 47 0.29 4.75 -3.64
CA ALA A 47 -1.00 4.56 -3.00
C ALA A 47 -0.92 3.44 -1.97
N ILE A 48 -1.72 3.52 -0.91
CA ILE A 48 -1.72 2.55 0.19
C ILE A 48 -2.95 1.64 0.08
N CYS A 49 -2.70 0.34 -0.08
CA CYS A 49 -3.70 -0.73 -0.02
C CYS A 49 -4.90 -0.40 -0.93
N TRP A 50 -6.11 -0.26 -0.38
CA TRP A 50 -7.34 -0.07 -1.15
C TRP A 50 -7.55 1.34 -1.73
N GLU A 51 -6.62 2.29 -1.52
CA GLU A 51 -6.61 3.52 -2.32
C GLU A 51 -6.44 3.23 -3.82
N ASN A 52 -5.82 2.11 -4.15
CA ASN A 52 -5.69 1.62 -5.53
C ASN A 52 -7.05 1.30 -6.19
N TYR A 53 -8.10 1.07 -5.41
CA TYR A 53 -9.45 0.91 -5.94
C TYR A 53 -10.17 2.25 -6.19
N MET A 54 -9.62 3.38 -5.74
CA MET A 54 -10.24 4.70 -5.90
C MET A 54 -9.86 5.31 -7.26
N PRO A 55 -10.79 5.45 -8.22
CA PRO A 55 -10.45 5.97 -9.54
C PRO A 55 -9.90 7.38 -9.51
N MET A 56 -10.48 8.26 -8.69
CA MET A 56 -10.02 9.65 -8.56
C MET A 56 -8.62 9.76 -7.96
N TYR A 57 -8.23 8.83 -7.08
CA TYR A 57 -6.87 8.78 -6.54
C TYR A 57 -5.86 8.49 -7.66
N ARG A 58 -6.13 7.43 -8.43
CA ARG A 58 -5.28 7.01 -9.55
C ARG A 58 -5.16 8.10 -10.60
N VAL A 59 -6.28 8.68 -11.02
CA VAL A 59 -6.31 9.80 -11.98
C VAL A 59 -5.49 10.99 -11.48
N THR A 60 -5.49 11.26 -10.17
CA THR A 60 -4.66 12.34 -9.62
C THR A 60 -3.17 12.06 -9.80
N LEU A 61 -2.71 10.83 -9.61
CA LEU A 61 -1.30 10.47 -9.85
C LEU A 61 -0.97 10.47 -11.34
N TYR A 62 -1.87 9.99 -12.20
CA TYR A 62 -1.69 10.03 -13.65
C TYR A 62 -1.57 11.46 -14.18
N ASN A 63 -2.44 12.37 -13.71
CA ASN A 63 -2.39 13.78 -14.08
C ASN A 63 -1.11 14.49 -13.63
N LYS A 64 -0.43 13.96 -12.60
CA LYS A 64 0.89 14.43 -12.16
C LYS A 64 2.04 13.76 -12.90
N GLY A 65 1.75 12.82 -13.81
CA GLY A 65 2.71 12.15 -14.67
C GLY A 65 3.53 11.07 -13.95
N VAL A 66 2.93 10.29 -13.06
CA VAL A 66 3.63 9.18 -12.39
C VAL A 66 4.16 8.16 -13.41
N GLU A 67 5.43 7.78 -13.27
CA GLU A 67 6.11 6.77 -14.10
C GLU A 67 6.42 5.51 -13.29
N LEU A 68 6.77 5.69 -12.01
CA LEU A 68 7.00 4.64 -11.03
C LEU A 68 5.90 4.73 -9.96
N TYR A 69 4.90 3.85 -10.06
CA TYR A 69 3.76 3.78 -9.17
C TYR A 69 4.00 2.74 -8.07
N LEU A 70 4.13 3.21 -6.82
CA LEU A 70 4.35 2.36 -5.66
C LEU A 70 3.02 1.95 -5.01
N ALA A 71 2.78 0.66 -4.84
CA ALA A 71 1.55 0.13 -4.25
C ALA A 71 1.86 -0.83 -3.09
N CYS A 72 1.96 -0.31 -1.87
CA CYS A 72 2.10 -1.17 -0.70
C CYS A 72 0.74 -1.69 -0.24
N THR A 73 0.69 -2.93 0.27
CA THR A 73 -0.56 -3.54 0.70
C THR A 73 -0.35 -4.56 1.83
N VAL A 74 -1.44 -4.97 2.45
CA VAL A 74 -1.53 -6.19 3.27
C VAL A 74 -2.51 -7.19 2.65
N ASP A 75 -3.02 -6.88 1.45
CA ASP A 75 -3.99 -7.68 0.70
C ASP A 75 -3.26 -8.66 -0.23
N ASP A 76 -3.24 -9.93 0.15
CA ASP A 76 -2.58 -11.02 -0.57
C ASP A 76 -3.56 -11.87 -1.42
N ARG A 77 -4.81 -11.42 -1.59
CA ARG A 77 -5.79 -12.11 -2.43
C ARG A 77 -5.46 -11.98 -3.92
N ASP A 78 -5.87 -12.96 -4.71
CA ASP A 78 -5.65 -13.01 -6.17
C ASP A 78 -6.18 -11.77 -6.92
N THR A 79 -7.18 -11.09 -6.36
CA THR A 79 -7.72 -9.83 -6.93
C THR A 79 -6.69 -8.71 -6.96
N TRP A 80 -5.70 -8.73 -6.07
CA TRP A 80 -4.67 -7.70 -5.98
C TRP A 80 -3.81 -7.63 -7.24
N LEU A 81 -3.28 -8.78 -7.68
CA LEU A 81 -2.40 -8.84 -8.86
C LEU A 81 -3.11 -8.33 -10.13
N SER A 82 -4.37 -8.72 -10.33
CA SER A 82 -5.18 -8.25 -11.45
C SER A 82 -5.38 -6.74 -11.39
N THR A 83 -5.63 -6.18 -10.20
CA THR A 83 -5.76 -4.73 -10.00
C THR A 83 -4.48 -3.99 -10.36
N MET A 84 -3.32 -4.46 -9.89
CA MET A 84 -2.02 -3.83 -10.20
C MET A 84 -1.72 -3.82 -11.70
N ARG A 85 -2.06 -4.91 -12.41
CA ARG A 85 -1.92 -4.98 -13.87
C ARG A 85 -2.83 -3.98 -14.58
N THR A 86 -4.07 -3.82 -14.12
CA THR A 86 -4.98 -2.80 -14.66
C THR A 86 -4.43 -1.40 -14.48
N ILE A 87 -3.90 -1.06 -13.29
CA ILE A 87 -3.30 0.25 -13.01
C ILE A 87 -2.10 0.52 -13.92
N ALA A 88 -1.23 -0.46 -14.13
CA ALA A 88 -0.08 -0.33 -15.02
C ALA A 88 -0.52 -0.03 -16.47
N LEU A 89 -1.54 -0.74 -16.96
CA LEU A 89 -2.07 -0.55 -18.32
C LEU A 89 -2.81 0.78 -18.49
N GLU A 90 -3.61 1.16 -17.52
CA GLU A 90 -4.40 2.40 -17.54
C GLU A 90 -3.52 3.64 -17.40
N GLY A 91 -2.59 3.62 -16.43
CA GLY A 91 -1.68 4.74 -16.14
C GLY A 91 -0.45 4.83 -17.03
N ARG A 92 -0.18 3.78 -17.84
CA ARG A 92 1.05 3.66 -18.66
C ARG A 92 2.34 3.85 -17.85
N CYS A 93 2.36 3.27 -16.66
CA CYS A 93 3.44 3.38 -15.69
C CYS A 93 3.91 2.00 -15.22
N PHE A 94 5.10 1.93 -14.63
CA PHE A 94 5.55 0.73 -13.93
C PHE A 94 4.91 0.69 -12.54
N VAL A 95 4.26 -0.42 -12.22
CA VAL A 95 3.67 -0.63 -10.89
C VAL A 95 4.57 -1.55 -10.07
N ILE A 96 5.02 -1.07 -8.92
CA ILE A 96 5.84 -1.82 -7.96
C ILE A 96 4.99 -2.07 -6.73
N SER A 97 4.58 -3.32 -6.55
CA SER A 97 3.77 -3.74 -5.42
C SER A 97 4.61 -4.39 -4.34
N SER A 98 4.28 -4.13 -3.08
CA SER A 98 4.85 -4.84 -1.94
C SER A 98 3.78 -5.27 -0.95
N ALA A 99 3.89 -6.50 -0.46
CA ALA A 99 3.02 -7.06 0.57
C ALA A 99 3.89 -7.67 1.67
N GLN A 100 3.45 -7.56 2.92
CA GLN A 100 4.16 -8.17 4.05
C GLN A 100 4.00 -9.69 4.04
N PHE A 101 5.04 -10.39 4.51
CA PHE A 101 4.98 -11.81 4.84
C PHE A 101 5.16 -11.95 6.35
N MET A 102 4.31 -12.75 6.97
CA MET A 102 4.36 -12.97 8.42
C MET A 102 3.89 -14.38 8.76
N THR A 103 4.57 -15.04 9.68
CA THR A 103 4.12 -16.30 10.28
C THR A 103 3.43 -16.03 11.62
N SER A 104 2.65 -16.99 12.12
CA SER A 104 2.01 -16.90 13.43
C SER A 104 3.02 -16.78 14.58
N SER A 105 4.22 -17.34 14.44
CA SER A 105 5.35 -17.17 15.37
C SER A 105 5.89 -15.73 15.46
N ALA A 106 5.58 -14.86 14.49
CA ALA A 106 5.94 -13.44 14.57
C ALA A 106 5.14 -12.67 15.63
N TYR A 107 4.02 -13.23 16.10
CA TYR A 107 3.29 -12.68 17.24
C TYR A 107 3.95 -13.10 18.57
N PRO A 108 3.85 -12.28 19.63
CA PRO A 108 4.32 -12.65 20.96
C PRO A 108 3.72 -13.97 21.46
N GLU A 109 4.44 -14.64 22.35
CA GLU A 109 3.92 -15.84 23.03
C GLU A 109 2.58 -15.52 23.74
N GLY A 110 1.62 -16.43 23.67
CA GLY A 110 0.27 -16.24 24.22
C GLY A 110 -0.68 -15.37 23.36
N HIS A 111 -0.22 -14.78 22.25
CA HIS A 111 -1.11 -14.02 21.36
C HIS A 111 -2.17 -14.95 20.73
N PRO A 112 -3.46 -14.55 20.63
CA PRO A 112 -4.54 -15.42 20.16
C PRO A 112 -4.28 -16.06 18.79
N MET A 113 -3.63 -15.33 17.87
CA MET A 113 -3.29 -15.86 16.54
C MET A 113 -2.21 -16.95 16.59
N ARG A 114 -1.25 -16.84 17.51
CA ARG A 114 -0.19 -17.84 17.70
C ARG A 114 -0.73 -19.07 18.42
N VAL A 115 -1.55 -18.87 19.45
CA VAL A 115 -2.24 -19.96 20.17
C VAL A 115 -3.15 -20.76 19.23
N LYS A 116 -3.90 -20.08 18.35
CA LYS A 116 -4.84 -20.73 17.41
C LYS A 116 -4.15 -21.52 16.30
N HIS A 117 -2.99 -21.06 15.82
CA HIS A 117 -2.40 -21.57 14.58
C HIS A 117 -1.00 -22.19 14.73
N GLY A 118 -0.44 -22.23 15.95
CA GLY A 118 0.92 -22.68 16.18
C GLY A 118 1.95 -21.68 15.66
N ASP A 119 3.14 -22.15 15.28
CA ASP A 119 4.28 -21.28 14.94
C ASP A 119 4.51 -21.10 13.42
N ASP A 120 4.06 -22.05 12.60
CA ASP A 120 4.45 -22.12 11.17
C ASP A 120 3.38 -21.57 10.20
N LYS A 121 2.20 -21.19 10.69
CA LYS A 121 1.12 -20.73 9.81
C LYS A 121 1.48 -19.36 9.21
N VAL A 122 1.65 -19.33 7.90
CA VAL A 122 1.71 -18.07 7.14
C VAL A 122 0.37 -17.36 7.25
N ARG A 123 0.43 -16.08 7.62
CA ARG A 123 -0.71 -15.19 7.79
C ARG A 123 -1.17 -14.68 6.43
N THR A 124 -2.45 -14.87 6.13
CA THR A 124 -3.09 -14.32 4.94
C THR A 124 -4.18 -13.32 5.30
N THR A 125 -4.64 -12.54 4.32
CA THR A 125 -5.75 -11.58 4.50
C THR A 125 -7.01 -12.27 4.99
N ASP A 126 -7.26 -13.52 4.57
CA ASP A 126 -8.45 -14.26 4.97
C ASP A 126 -8.43 -14.73 6.43
N ASP A 127 -7.24 -14.85 7.04
CA ASP A 127 -7.12 -15.20 8.46
C ASP A 127 -7.51 -14.05 9.42
N SER A 128 -7.93 -12.89 8.88
CA SER A 128 -8.40 -11.73 9.64
C SER A 128 -9.93 -11.67 9.80
N LYS A 129 -10.65 -12.64 9.23
CA LYS A 129 -12.10 -12.86 9.41
C LYS A 129 -12.36 -13.81 10.59
#